data_AF-A0A0F9NP43-F1
#
_entry.id   AF-A0A0F9NP43-F1
#
_cell.length_a   1.000
_cell.length_b   1.000
_cell.length_c   1.000
_cell.angle_alpha   90.00
_cell.angle_beta   90.00
_cell.angle_gamma   90.00
#
_symmetry.space_group_name_H-M   'P 1'
#
loop_
_entity.id
_entity.type
_entity.pdbx_description
1 polymer ?
#
loop_
_entity_poly.entity_id
_entity_poly.type
_entity_poly.pdbx_seq_one_letter_code
_entity_poly.pdbx_strand_id
1 'polypeptide(L)'
;MKDLVGFDKISEEIKDLAEKISILCEKIMKTNIQTTISVDNNDITLAKLKLLIDDIRSELAQLSVINERDIFGSRRRRIATTEEEEKEIAQLSDLQLETLILQLEGKKMKLENILEVKNANTQLVE
;
A
#
# COMPACT_ATOMS: atom_id res chain seq x y z
N MET A 1 39.75 -10.32 26.26
CA MET A 1 39.86 -8.87 26.01
C MET A 1 39.91 -8.48 24.52
N LYS A 2 40.04 -9.40 23.55
CA LYS A 2 39.96 -9.07 22.11
C LYS A 2 38.52 -8.88 21.60
N ASP A 3 37.54 -9.52 22.22
CA ASP A 3 36.15 -9.48 21.73
C ASP A 3 35.41 -8.15 22.03
N LEU A 4 35.79 -7.45 23.10
CA LEU A 4 35.21 -6.14 23.46
C LEU A 4 35.56 -5.04 22.44
N VAL A 5 36.80 -5.02 21.93
CA VAL A 5 37.26 -4.04 20.93
C VAL A 5 36.56 -4.24 19.57
N GLY A 6 36.10 -5.46 19.28
CA GLY A 6 35.27 -5.75 18.10
C GLY A 6 33.82 -5.30 18.28
N PHE A 7 33.26 -5.53 19.48
CA PHE A 7 31.89 -5.14 19.79
C PHE A 7 31.70 -3.62 19.81
N ASP A 8 32.62 -2.87 20.42
CA ASP A 8 32.51 -1.41 20.52
C ASP A 8 32.55 -0.75 19.13
N LYS A 9 33.43 -1.22 18.24
CA LYS A 9 33.50 -0.73 16.84
C LYS A 9 32.23 -1.04 16.05
N ILE A 10 31.72 -2.27 16.16
CA ILE A 10 30.45 -2.65 15.51
C ILE A 10 29.30 -1.79 16.05
N SER A 11 29.28 -1.55 17.36
CA SER A 11 28.25 -0.69 17.96
C SER A 11 28.33 0.76 17.49
N GLU A 12 29.53 1.30 17.27
CA GLU A 12 29.72 2.63 16.68
C GLU A 12 29.25 2.65 15.22
N GLU A 13 29.65 1.66 14.40
CA GLU A 13 29.19 1.54 13.01
C GLU A 13 27.66 1.46 12.89
N ILE A 14 27.00 0.71 13.78
CA ILE A 14 25.54 0.63 13.84
C ILE A 14 24.92 1.99 14.15
N LYS A 15 25.49 2.74 15.10
CA LYS A 15 25.00 4.08 15.46
C LYS A 15 25.13 5.05 14.28
N ASP A 16 26.28 5.06 13.62
CA ASP A 16 26.53 5.92 12.45
C ASP A 16 25.58 5.59 11.30
N LEU A 17 25.31 4.30 11.05
CA LEU A 17 24.33 3.87 10.06
C LEU A 17 22.91 4.27 10.44
N ALA A 18 22.54 4.10 11.72
CA ALA A 18 21.21 4.51 12.21
C ALA A 18 20.99 6.02 12.06
N GLU A 19 22.00 6.84 12.36
CA GLU A 19 21.94 8.29 12.19
C GLU A 19 21.80 8.67 10.71
N LYS A 20 22.60 8.05 9.82
CA LYS A 20 22.47 8.26 8.36
C LYS A 20 21.08 7.89 7.86
N ILE A 21 20.51 6.79 8.33
CA ILE A 21 19.14 6.37 7.99
C ILE A 21 18.13 7.42 8.46
N SER A 22 18.25 7.90 9.71
CA SER A 22 17.34 8.91 10.26
C SER A 22 17.34 10.20 9.42
N ILE A 23 18.53 10.71 9.07
CA ILE A 23 18.69 11.90 8.23
C ILE A 23 18.05 11.68 6.85
N LEU A 24 18.27 10.52 6.23
CA LEU A 24 17.68 10.19 4.94
C LEU A 24 16.14 10.11 5.03
N CYS A 25 15.60 9.50 6.07
CA CYS A 25 14.16 9.44 6.32
C CYS A 25 13.54 10.84 6.41
N GLU A 26 14.18 11.75 7.14
CA GLU A 26 13.73 13.14 7.25
C GLU A 26 13.74 13.86 5.90
N LYS A 27 14.84 13.74 5.13
CA LYS A 27 14.94 14.33 3.80
C LYS A 27 13.89 13.78 2.84
N ILE A 28 13.66 12.47 2.85
CA ILE A 28 12.60 11.83 2.06
C ILE A 28 11.23 12.35 2.47
N MET A 29 10.97 12.48 3.77
CA MET A 29 9.69 12.96 4.28
C MET A 29 9.43 14.41 3.85
N LYS A 30 10.41 15.30 4.03
CA LYS A 30 10.35 16.70 3.56
C LYS A 30 10.08 16.76 2.06
N THR A 31 10.87 16.02 1.28
CA THR A 31 10.74 15.97 -0.19
C THR A 31 9.34 15.50 -0.60
N ASN A 32 8.80 14.45 0.04
CA ASN A 32 7.48 13.92 -0.29
C ASN A 32 6.35 14.93 0.01
N ILE A 33 6.49 15.73 1.07
CA ILE A 33 5.48 16.73 1.47
C ILE A 33 5.54 17.95 0.55
N GLN A 34 6.73 18.36 0.12
CA GLN A 34 6.93 19.57 -0.68
C GLN A 34 6.78 19.36 -2.19
N THR A 35 7.04 18.14 -2.68
CA THR A 35 6.96 17.85 -4.11
C THR A 35 5.52 17.65 -4.54
N THR A 36 5.02 18.52 -5.40
CA THR A 36 3.70 18.40 -6.02
C THR A 36 3.76 17.72 -7.39
N ILE A 37 2.68 17.03 -7.73
CA ILE A 37 2.43 16.38 -9.00
C ILE A 37 0.97 16.56 -9.39
N SER A 38 0.68 16.60 -10.69
CA SER A 38 -0.68 16.67 -11.19
C SER A 38 -1.18 15.25 -11.51
N VAL A 39 -2.30 14.86 -10.89
CA VAL A 39 -2.98 13.58 -11.13
C VAL A 39 -4.44 13.89 -11.41
N ASP A 40 -4.94 13.50 -12.60
CA ASP A 40 -6.33 13.71 -13.02
C ASP A 40 -6.83 15.16 -12.81
N ASN A 41 -6.00 16.14 -13.21
CA ASN A 41 -6.22 17.59 -13.07
C ASN A 41 -6.26 18.12 -11.63
N ASN A 42 -5.82 17.32 -10.66
CA ASN A 42 -5.64 17.76 -9.27
C ASN A 42 -4.16 17.73 -8.90
N ASP A 43 -3.67 18.84 -8.37
CA ASP A 43 -2.31 18.91 -7.84
C ASP A 43 -2.28 18.33 -6.42
N ILE A 44 -1.51 17.26 -6.24
CA ILE A 44 -1.34 16.58 -4.97
C ILE A 44 0.14 16.47 -4.63
N THR A 45 0.47 16.31 -3.34
CA THR A 45 1.84 16.03 -2.93
C THR A 45 2.20 14.57 -3.19
N LEU A 46 3.50 14.27 -3.32
CA LEU A 46 3.98 12.88 -3.37
C LEU A 46 3.56 12.07 -2.14
N ALA A 47 3.50 12.69 -0.97
CA ALA A 47 2.97 12.07 0.24
C ALA A 47 1.51 11.64 0.07
N LYS A 48 0.66 12.52 -0.50
CA LYS A 48 -0.75 12.18 -0.77
C LYS A 48 -0.89 11.10 -1.83
N LEU A 49 -0.05 11.11 -2.87
CA LEU A 49 -0.03 10.04 -3.88
C LEU A 49 0.27 8.67 -3.25
N LYS A 50 1.29 8.59 -2.38
CA LYS A 50 1.64 7.35 -1.68
C LYS A 50 0.48 6.81 -0.84
N LEU A 51 -0.20 7.68 -0.09
CA LEU A 51 -1.38 7.30 0.67
C LEU A 51 -2.50 6.75 -0.23
N LEU A 52 -2.76 7.38 -1.38
CA LEU A 52 -3.78 6.89 -2.32
C LEU A 52 -3.43 5.49 -2.87
N ILE A 53 -2.16 5.22 -3.13
CA ILE A 53 -1.71 3.89 -3.56
C ILE A 53 -1.91 2.87 -2.44
N ASP A 54 -1.56 3.23 -1.20
CA ASP A 54 -1.71 2.34 -0.05
C ASP A 54 -3.18 2.08 0.30
N ASP A 55 -4.07 3.07 0.15
CA ASP A 55 -5.51 2.91 0.27
C ASP A 55 -6.03 1.87 -0.74
N ILE A 56 -5.62 1.99 -2.02
CA ILE A 56 -6.01 1.03 -3.07
C ILE A 56 -5.44 -0.38 -2.78
N ARG A 57 -4.20 -0.48 -2.29
CA ARG A 57 -3.61 -1.78 -1.91
C ARG A 57 -4.36 -2.42 -0.74
N SER A 58 -4.75 -1.63 0.25
CA SER A 58 -5.56 -2.10 1.37
C SER A 58 -6.93 -2.58 0.89
N GLU A 59 -7.58 -1.83 -0.01
CA GLU A 59 -8.87 -2.23 -0.61
C GLU A 59 -8.74 -3.55 -1.38
N LEU A 60 -7.74 -3.68 -2.26
CA LEU A 60 -7.46 -4.93 -2.97
C LEU A 60 -7.19 -6.11 -2.02
N ALA A 61 -6.45 -5.89 -0.93
CA ALA A 61 -6.19 -6.92 0.07
C ALA A 61 -7.46 -7.34 0.84
N GLN A 62 -8.40 -6.42 1.05
CA GLN A 62 -9.69 -6.77 1.65
C GLN A 62 -10.56 -7.57 0.68
N LEU A 63 -10.56 -7.21 -0.60
CA LEU A 63 -11.32 -7.92 -1.63
C LEU A 63 -10.77 -9.34 -1.88
N SER A 64 -9.45 -9.55 -1.79
CA SER A 64 -8.87 -10.90 -1.92
C SER A 64 -9.30 -11.84 -0.80
N VAL A 65 -9.42 -11.34 0.44
CA VAL A 65 -9.91 -12.11 1.59
C VAL A 65 -11.39 -12.50 1.44
N ILE A 66 -12.20 -11.66 0.79
CA ILE A 66 -13.62 -11.97 0.51
C ILE A 66 -13.72 -13.11 -0.50
N ASN A 67 -12.95 -13.05 -1.61
CA ASN A 67 -12.89 -14.14 -2.59
C ASN A 67 -12.52 -15.49 -1.95
N GLU A 68 -11.55 -15.52 -1.04
CA GLU A 68 -11.16 -16.78 -0.37
C GLU A 68 -12.21 -17.31 0.61
N ARG A 69 -12.93 -16.42 1.31
CA ARG A 69 -13.96 -16.83 2.28
C ARG A 69 -15.21 -17.40 1.61
N ASP A 70 -15.59 -16.91 0.43
CA ASP A 70 -16.76 -17.44 -0.29
C ASP A 70 -16.47 -18.75 -1.03
N ILE A 71 -15.25 -19.00 -1.51
CA ILE A 71 -14.92 -20.26 -2.19
C ILE A 71 -15.01 -21.46 -1.22
N PHE A 72 -14.68 -21.28 0.06
CA PHE A 72 -14.81 -22.32 1.09
C PHE A 72 -16.14 -22.27 1.87
N GLY A 73 -16.81 -21.12 1.97
CA GLY A 73 -18.11 -20.96 2.60
C GLY A 73 -19.27 -21.53 1.78
N SER A 74 -19.20 -21.39 0.46
CA SER A 74 -20.27 -21.81 -0.48
C SER A 74 -20.34 -23.33 -0.66
N ARG A 75 -19.23 -24.06 -0.48
CA ARG A 75 -19.24 -25.53 -0.59
C ARG A 75 -19.80 -26.25 0.64
N ARG A 76 -19.98 -25.56 1.78
CA ARG A 76 -20.52 -26.17 3.02
C ARG A 76 -21.90 -25.67 3.46
N ARG A 77 -22.48 -24.64 2.82
CA ARG A 77 -23.83 -24.13 3.16
C ARG A 77 -24.90 -24.37 2.08
N ARG A 78 -24.87 -25.53 1.42
CA ARG A 78 -26.14 -26.13 0.96
C ARG A 78 -26.71 -27.02 2.07
N ILE A 79 -26.95 -26.43 3.23
CA ILE A 79 -27.86 -27.03 4.22
C ILE A 79 -28.99 -26.03 4.33
N ALA A 80 -30.14 -26.48 3.85
CA ALA A 80 -31.44 -25.86 3.88
C ALA A 80 -31.61 -24.77 4.95
N THR A 81 -31.75 -23.53 4.52
CA THR A 81 -32.46 -22.51 5.27
C THR A 81 -33.48 -21.88 4.34
N THR A 82 -34.71 -21.90 4.82
CA THR A 82 -35.98 -21.51 4.21
C THR A 82 -36.00 -20.07 3.68
N GLU A 83 -36.87 -19.86 2.69
CA GLU A 83 -37.02 -18.72 1.76
C GLU A 83 -37.24 -17.31 2.37
N GLU A 84 -37.01 -17.04 3.66
CA GLU A 84 -37.42 -15.76 4.28
C GLU A 84 -36.32 -15.00 5.06
N GLU A 85 -35.08 -15.50 5.16
CA GLU A 85 -34.02 -14.83 5.92
C GLU A 85 -32.72 -14.55 5.14
N GLU A 86 -32.77 -14.59 3.81
CA GLU A 86 -31.73 -13.94 3.00
C GLU A 86 -31.96 -12.44 3.03
N LYS A 87 -31.58 -11.82 4.17
CA LYS A 87 -31.27 -10.40 4.22
C LYS A 87 -30.29 -10.14 3.09
N GLU A 88 -30.78 -9.57 2.00
CA GLU A 88 -29.99 -8.94 0.94
C GLU A 88 -29.12 -7.85 1.57
N ILE A 89 -28.00 -8.24 2.17
CA ILE A 89 -26.84 -7.40 2.20
C ILE A 89 -26.41 -7.36 0.74
N ALA A 90 -26.52 -6.21 0.08
CA ALA A 90 -26.14 -6.03 -1.31
C ALA A 90 -24.66 -6.42 -1.51
N GLN A 91 -24.43 -7.69 -1.81
CA GLN A 91 -23.15 -8.23 -2.21
C GLN A 91 -23.00 -7.93 -3.70
N LEU A 92 -21.87 -7.35 -4.10
CA LEU A 92 -21.53 -7.23 -5.51
C LEU A 92 -21.56 -8.64 -6.11
N SER A 93 -22.16 -8.79 -7.28
CA SER A 93 -22.05 -10.07 -8.01
C SER A 93 -20.59 -10.33 -8.38
N ASP A 94 -20.21 -11.60 -8.57
CA ASP A 94 -18.84 -12.00 -8.93
C ASP A 94 -18.25 -11.17 -10.09
N LEU A 95 -19.07 -10.89 -11.12
CA LEU A 95 -18.68 -10.08 -12.27
C LEU A 95 -18.41 -8.61 -11.90
N GLN A 96 -19.22 -8.04 -11.00
CA GLN A 96 -19.02 -6.67 -10.52
C GLN A 96 -17.79 -6.57 -9.62
N LEU A 97 -17.54 -7.59 -8.81
CA LEU A 97 -16.35 -7.70 -7.97
C LEU A 97 -15.07 -7.82 -8.82
N GLU A 98 -15.08 -8.68 -9.83
CA GLU A 98 -13.96 -8.82 -10.77
C GLU A 98 -13.69 -7.51 -11.53
N THR A 99 -14.76 -6.85 -12.00
CA THR A 99 -14.65 -5.54 -12.67
C THR A 99 -14.04 -4.49 -11.75
N LEU A 100 -14.47 -4.43 -10.48
CA LEU A 100 -13.93 -3.51 -9.48
C LEU A 100 -12.44 -3.78 -9.21
N ILE A 101 -12.05 -5.05 -9.05
CA ILE A 101 -10.64 -5.44 -8.86
C ILE A 101 -9.79 -4.96 -10.04
N LEU A 102 -10.22 -5.23 -11.28
CA LEU A 102 -9.49 -4.79 -12.47
C LEU A 102 -9.36 -3.26 -12.56
N GLN A 103 -10.41 -2.52 -12.19
CA GLN A 103 -10.37 -1.06 -12.15
C GLN A 103 -9.38 -0.55 -11.10
N LEU A 104 -9.38 -1.14 -9.90
CA LEU A 104 -8.46 -0.78 -8.82
C LEU A 104 -7.01 -1.13 -9.17
N GLU A 105 -6.75 -2.29 -9.77
CA GLU A 105 -5.41 -2.67 -10.25
C GLU A 105 -4.90 -1.74 -11.34
N GLY A 106 -5.75 -1.41 -12.31
CA GLY A 106 -5.41 -0.45 -13.37
C GLY A 106 -5.11 0.94 -12.82
N LYS A 107 -5.89 1.41 -11.83
CA LYS A 107 -5.63 2.69 -11.15
C LYS A 107 -4.34 2.64 -10.34
N LYS A 108 -4.11 1.58 -9.57
CA LYS A 108 -2.88 1.37 -8.80
C LYS A 108 -1.64 1.45 -9.68
N MET A 109 -1.62 0.69 -10.79
CA MET A 109 -0.49 0.64 -11.71
C MET A 109 -0.17 2.01 -12.32
N LYS A 110 -1.21 2.78 -12.70
CA LYS A 110 -1.02 4.15 -13.20
C LYS A 110 -0.38 5.06 -12.17
N LEU A 111 -0.88 5.04 -10.92
CA LEU A 111 -0.34 5.86 -9.83
C LEU A 111 1.07 5.45 -9.43
N GLU A 112 1.37 4.15 -9.41
CA GLU A 112 2.72 3.61 -9.15
C GLU A 112 3.73 4.06 -10.21
N ASN A 113 3.35 4.04 -11.49
CA ASN A 113 4.21 4.53 -12.57
C ASN A 113 4.51 6.04 -12.42
N ILE A 114 3.48 6.85 -12.12
CA ILE A 114 3.67 8.28 -11.84
C ILE A 114 4.64 8.47 -10.66
N LEU A 115 4.48 7.69 -9.59
CA LEU A 115 5.35 7.74 -8.43
C LEU A 115 6.80 7.37 -8.78
N GLU A 116 7.01 6.30 -9.53
CA GLU A 116 8.33 5.81 -9.93
C GLU A 116 9.07 6.83 -10.80
N VAL A 117 8.40 7.34 -11.84
CA VAL A 117 8.95 8.38 -12.71
C VAL A 117 9.29 9.62 -11.91
N LYS A 118 8.42 10.04 -10.98
CA LYS A 118 8.71 11.23 -10.17
C LYS A 118 9.87 11.01 -9.21
N ASN A 119 9.95 9.85 -8.56
CA ASN A 119 11.06 9.50 -7.67
C ASN A 119 12.40 9.50 -8.42
N ALA A 120 12.45 8.96 -9.64
CA ALA A 120 13.67 8.93 -10.45
C ALA A 120 14.17 10.33 -10.85
N ASN A 121 13.26 11.31 -10.94
CA ASN A 121 13.55 12.65 -11.43
C ASN A 121 13.57 13.74 -10.33
N THR A 122 13.42 13.37 -9.07
CA THR A 122 13.35 14.33 -7.95
C THR A 122 14.60 14.23 -7.09
N GLN A 123 15.28 15.36 -6.88
CA GLN A 123 16.39 15.45 -5.94
C GLN A 123 15.84 15.61 -4.51
N LEU A 124 16.50 14.97 -3.54
CA LEU A 124 16.13 15.10 -2.14
C LEU A 124 16.38 16.53 -1.67
N VAL A 125 15.38 17.10 -0.99
CA VAL A 125 15.47 18.39 -0.31
C VAL A 125 16.45 18.29 0.86
N GLU A 126 17.26 19.34 1.06
CA GLU A 126 18.27 19.43 2.13
C GLU A 126 17.69 19.46 3.55
#